data_AF-A0A6I1L7P8-F1
#
_entry.id   AF-A0A6I1L7P8-F1
#
_cell.length_a   1.000
_cell.length_b   1.000
_cell.length_c   1.000
_cell.angle_alpha   90.00
_cell.angle_beta   90.00
_cell.angle_gamma   90.00
#
_symmetry.space_group_name_H-M   'P 1'
#
loop_
_entity.id
_entity.type
_entity.pdbx_description
1 polymer ?
#
loop_
_entity_poly.entity_id
_entity_poly.type
_entity_poly.pdbx_seq_one_letter_code
_entity_poly.pdbx_strand_id
1 'polypeptide(L)'
;MTGPFRFLAWLMLPALMSFSVNLLAATAEGAPQALHLLDYIGADYPPTVEAGKVVDESEYREQVEFLGVLQGLVAGLPDKPERAELVKGVDELLAAVNAHADGAAVARQARQLGARLAVAYEVSQAPAITPDPTRGAPLYAQHCSVCHGEAGAGDGPASVGMEPAPANLRDATRLDRLSLYAIYNTLGLGVEGTDMPSFADQLDDRQRWDLATYIAGFTADPAAAKSEKSFNLADLARQTPNEVLAAEGPQALATFRAQRAQPPQVKRGPAQLLDYTAATLDKSLAAFRNGEHEQAYDLSVAAYLEGFELVESSLDNVDANVRKDTEKALMAYRQSLQDGLPIEQVEERLDVAKGKLTESAGLLGGDGLSWSLSYISGLLILLREGLEAILVLAAILAFLRNTGQQSAVRSVNVGWGLALLAGLGTWAPGHWRPM
;
A
#
# COMPACT_ATOMS: atom_id res chain seq x y z
N MET A 1 -35.30 -69.04 -19.97
CA MET A 1 -35.78 -68.00 -19.05
C MET A 1 -34.57 -67.40 -18.33
N THR A 2 -34.01 -66.34 -18.87
CA THR A 2 -32.97 -65.49 -18.23
C THR A 2 -33.24 -64.07 -18.72
N GLY A 3 -33.70 -63.23 -17.80
CA GLY A 3 -34.57 -62.08 -18.08
C GLY A 3 -33.94 -60.85 -18.73
N PRO A 4 -34.79 -59.94 -19.24
CA PRO A 4 -34.44 -58.71 -19.96
C PRO A 4 -33.98 -57.57 -19.03
N PHE A 5 -33.38 -57.89 -17.88
CA PHE A 5 -33.05 -56.92 -16.82
C PHE A 5 -31.61 -56.39 -16.87
N ARG A 6 -30.75 -56.93 -17.74
CA ARG A 6 -29.34 -56.48 -17.84
C ARG A 6 -29.15 -55.25 -18.72
N PHE A 7 -30.07 -54.97 -19.64
CA PHE A 7 -29.95 -53.83 -20.56
C PHE A 7 -30.41 -52.51 -19.91
N LEU A 8 -31.36 -52.57 -18.97
CA LEU A 8 -31.86 -51.39 -18.26
C LEU A 8 -30.84 -50.83 -17.24
N ALA A 9 -29.98 -51.69 -16.69
CA ALA A 9 -28.94 -51.29 -15.73
C ALA A 9 -27.79 -50.49 -16.37
N TRP A 10 -27.57 -50.63 -17.68
CA TRP A 10 -26.51 -49.92 -18.40
C TRP A 10 -26.93 -48.55 -18.94
N LEU A 11 -28.24 -48.27 -19.02
CA LEU A 11 -28.77 -46.96 -19.40
C LEU A 11 -28.99 -46.01 -18.21
N MET A 12 -28.98 -46.52 -16.98
CA MET A 12 -29.12 -45.71 -15.76
C MET A 12 -27.78 -45.16 -15.24
N LEU A 13 -26.64 -45.74 -15.62
CA LEU A 13 -25.32 -45.27 -15.18
C LEU A 13 -24.89 -43.92 -15.80
N PRO A 14 -25.18 -43.60 -17.09
CA PRO A 14 -24.90 -42.27 -17.64
C PRO A 14 -25.91 -41.21 -17.17
N ALA A 15 -27.15 -41.62 -16.87
CA ALA A 15 -28.20 -40.71 -16.40
C ALA A 15 -27.93 -40.23 -14.95
N LEU A 16 -27.33 -41.06 -14.10
CA LEU A 16 -26.90 -40.68 -12.76
C LEU A 16 -25.62 -39.82 -12.73
N MET A 17 -24.81 -39.81 -13.80
CA MET A 17 -23.68 -38.86 -13.95
C MET A 17 -24.07 -37.53 -14.58
N SER A 18 -25.31 -37.40 -15.07
CA SER A 18 -25.85 -36.14 -15.62
C SER A 18 -26.58 -35.29 -14.56
N PHE A 19 -26.70 -35.79 -13.33
CA PHE A 19 -27.18 -35.06 -12.15
C PHE A 19 -26.04 -34.76 -11.16
N SER A 20 -24.84 -34.54 -11.69
CA SER A 20 -23.84 -33.74 -10.98
C SER A 20 -24.39 -32.33 -10.94
N VAL A 21 -25.23 -32.05 -9.94
CA VAL A 21 -25.46 -30.68 -9.49
C VAL A 21 -24.06 -30.13 -9.31
N ASN A 22 -23.67 -29.18 -10.15
CA ASN A 22 -22.54 -28.34 -9.80
C ASN A 22 -22.94 -27.72 -8.46
N LEU A 23 -22.49 -28.31 -7.35
CA LEU A 23 -22.12 -27.51 -6.20
C LEU A 23 -21.00 -26.62 -6.73
N LEU A 24 -21.39 -25.55 -7.44
CA LEU A 24 -20.64 -24.31 -7.30
C LEU A 24 -20.63 -24.12 -5.79
N ALA A 25 -19.46 -24.24 -5.18
CA ALA A 25 -19.24 -23.62 -3.89
C ALA A 25 -19.81 -22.21 -4.07
N ALA A 26 -20.89 -21.89 -3.35
CA ALA A 26 -21.44 -20.54 -3.37
C ALA A 26 -20.27 -19.66 -2.97
N THR A 27 -19.73 -18.93 -3.95
CA THR A 27 -18.59 -18.06 -3.72
C THR A 27 -19.04 -17.03 -2.71
N ALA A 28 -18.15 -16.62 -1.82
CA ALA A 28 -18.44 -15.56 -0.85
C ALA A 28 -18.60 -14.18 -1.53
N GLU A 29 -18.98 -14.12 -2.81
CA GLU A 29 -19.16 -12.91 -3.61
C GLU A 29 -20.10 -11.92 -2.91
N GLY A 30 -21.12 -12.42 -2.21
CA GLY A 30 -22.05 -11.63 -1.40
C GLY A 30 -21.40 -10.84 -0.24
N ALA A 31 -20.27 -11.30 0.28
CA ALA A 31 -19.70 -10.78 1.52
C ALA A 31 -19.06 -9.38 1.33
N PRO A 32 -18.24 -9.13 0.30
CA PRO A 32 -17.79 -7.76 -0.01
C PRO A 32 -18.92 -6.76 -0.24
N GLN A 33 -20.01 -7.15 -0.92
CA GLN A 33 -21.16 -6.25 -1.12
C GLN A 33 -21.89 -5.98 0.20
N ALA A 34 -22.07 -7.00 1.05
CA ALA A 34 -22.63 -6.82 2.38
C ALA A 34 -21.78 -5.87 3.26
N LEU A 35 -20.45 -5.98 3.19
CA LEU A 35 -19.54 -5.03 3.87
C LEU A 35 -19.73 -3.61 3.35
N HIS A 36 -19.82 -3.43 2.04
CA HIS A 36 -20.05 -2.12 1.45
C HIS A 36 -21.35 -1.46 1.94
N LEU A 37 -22.45 -2.20 1.99
CA LEU A 37 -23.71 -1.68 2.53
C LEU A 37 -23.61 -1.35 4.03
N LEU A 38 -22.90 -2.15 4.82
CA LEU A 38 -22.66 -1.85 6.24
C LEU A 38 -21.82 -0.58 6.42
N ASP A 39 -20.80 -0.37 5.60
CA ASP A 39 -19.98 0.84 5.61
C ASP A 39 -20.80 2.07 5.19
N TYR A 40 -21.65 1.95 4.17
CA TYR A 40 -22.57 3.00 3.72
C TYR A 40 -23.54 3.39 4.85
N ILE A 41 -24.27 2.42 5.42
CA ILE A 41 -25.18 2.69 6.55
C ILE A 41 -24.43 3.33 7.72
N GLY A 42 -23.23 2.85 8.03
CA GLY A 42 -22.42 3.39 9.11
C GLY A 42 -21.96 4.83 8.91
N ALA A 43 -21.82 5.28 7.66
CA ALA A 43 -21.32 6.61 7.34
C ALA A 43 -22.43 7.63 7.04
N ASP A 44 -23.54 7.17 6.45
CA ASP A 44 -24.60 8.01 5.92
C ASP A 44 -25.84 8.05 6.82
N TYR A 45 -26.07 7.10 7.73
CA TYR A 45 -27.18 7.21 8.69
C TYR A 45 -27.02 8.34 9.73
N PRO A 46 -25.84 8.59 10.33
CA PRO A 46 -25.67 9.64 11.33
C PRO A 46 -26.11 11.07 10.93
N PRO A 47 -25.85 11.56 9.70
CA PRO A 47 -26.35 12.86 9.24
C PRO A 47 -27.83 12.82 8.84
N THR A 48 -28.41 11.66 8.57
CA THR A 48 -29.81 11.48 8.14
C THR A 48 -30.81 11.52 9.28
N VAL A 49 -30.39 11.11 10.49
CA VAL A 49 -31.22 11.13 11.70
C VAL A 49 -30.51 11.92 12.81
N GLU A 50 -31.06 13.09 13.14
CA GLU A 50 -30.55 13.95 14.20
C GLU A 50 -31.53 14.00 15.38
N ALA A 51 -31.05 13.64 16.58
CA ALA A 51 -31.84 13.63 17.82
C ALA A 51 -33.18 12.85 17.69
N GLY A 52 -33.16 11.72 16.97
CA GLY A 52 -34.33 10.87 16.75
C GLY A 52 -35.33 11.37 15.70
N LYS A 53 -34.97 12.42 14.95
CA LYS A 53 -35.77 12.95 13.83
C LYS A 53 -35.04 12.71 12.53
N VAL A 54 -35.77 12.21 11.54
CA VAL A 54 -35.31 12.13 10.15
C VAL A 54 -35.19 13.55 9.61
N VAL A 55 -33.98 13.95 9.22
CA VAL A 55 -33.69 15.27 8.64
C VAL A 55 -33.58 15.21 7.11
N ASP A 56 -33.31 14.02 6.55
CA ASP A 56 -33.36 13.73 5.12
C ASP A 56 -34.22 12.48 4.86
N GLU A 57 -35.43 12.69 4.35
CA GLU A 57 -36.42 11.62 4.16
C GLU A 57 -36.08 10.71 2.97
N SER A 58 -35.44 11.24 1.94
CA SER A 58 -35.00 10.48 0.76
C SER A 58 -33.91 9.50 1.15
N GLU A 59 -32.86 10.03 1.79
CA GLU A 59 -31.70 9.28 2.24
C GLU A 59 -32.11 8.22 3.29
N TYR A 60 -33.00 8.57 4.22
CA TYR A 60 -33.51 7.60 5.20
C TYR A 60 -34.22 6.41 4.54
N ARG A 61 -35.03 6.66 3.51
CA ARG A 61 -35.74 5.60 2.79
C ARG A 61 -34.77 4.68 2.06
N GLU A 62 -33.78 5.26 1.38
CA GLU A 62 -32.73 4.51 0.70
C GLU A 62 -31.97 3.60 1.68
N GLN A 63 -31.61 4.12 2.86
CA GLN A 63 -30.93 3.33 3.89
C GLN A 63 -31.78 2.15 4.39
N VAL A 64 -33.11 2.32 4.52
CA VAL A 64 -34.02 1.22 4.87
C VAL A 64 -34.09 0.18 3.74
N GLU A 65 -34.11 0.61 2.47
CA GLU A 65 -34.09 -0.29 1.31
C GLU A 65 -32.78 -1.08 1.26
N PHE A 66 -31.63 -0.43 1.45
CA PHE A 66 -30.31 -1.07 1.51
C PHE A 66 -30.19 -2.07 2.65
N LEU A 67 -30.80 -1.82 3.82
CA LEU A 67 -30.86 -2.81 4.90
C LEU A 67 -31.67 -4.05 4.50
N GLY A 68 -32.72 -3.89 3.69
CA GLY A 68 -33.45 -5.01 3.11
C GLY A 68 -32.60 -5.84 2.14
N VAL A 69 -31.82 -5.17 1.27
CA VAL A 69 -30.85 -5.84 0.39
C VAL A 69 -29.79 -6.58 1.22
N LEU A 70 -29.26 -5.94 2.28
CA LEU A 70 -28.28 -6.52 3.18
C LEU A 70 -28.80 -7.78 3.88
N GLN A 71 -30.06 -7.80 4.32
CA GLN A 71 -30.69 -9.02 4.87
C GLN A 71 -30.65 -10.16 3.87
N GLY A 72 -31.01 -9.89 2.60
CA GLY A 72 -30.97 -10.87 1.52
C GLY A 72 -29.56 -11.39 1.24
N LEU A 73 -28.57 -10.49 1.15
CA LEU A 73 -27.17 -10.84 0.94
C LEU A 73 -26.66 -11.75 2.06
N VAL A 74 -26.83 -11.34 3.32
CA VAL A 74 -26.32 -12.09 4.49
C VAL A 74 -27.01 -13.45 4.64
N ALA A 75 -28.32 -13.55 4.35
CA ALA A 75 -29.04 -14.81 4.33
C ALA A 75 -28.56 -15.75 3.20
N GLY A 76 -28.16 -15.17 2.07
CA GLY A 76 -27.64 -15.90 0.90
C GLY A 76 -26.19 -16.36 1.02
N LEU A 77 -25.44 -15.89 2.03
CA LEU A 77 -24.05 -16.29 2.24
C LEU A 77 -23.91 -17.80 2.54
N PRO A 78 -22.74 -18.40 2.23
CA PRO A 78 -22.44 -19.79 2.55
C PRO A 78 -22.75 -20.15 4.00
N ASP A 79 -23.28 -21.34 4.24
CA ASP A 79 -23.70 -21.76 5.57
C ASP A 79 -22.49 -21.94 6.52
N LYS A 80 -22.27 -20.95 7.38
CA LYS A 80 -21.28 -20.95 8.46
C LYS A 80 -21.99 -20.75 9.81
N PRO A 81 -21.45 -21.27 10.93
CA PRO A 81 -22.04 -21.08 12.26
C PRO A 81 -22.32 -19.60 12.60
N GLU A 82 -21.47 -18.70 12.11
CA GLU A 82 -21.55 -17.26 12.33
C GLU A 82 -22.69 -16.59 11.56
N ARG A 83 -23.20 -17.22 10.48
CA ARG A 83 -24.23 -16.64 9.61
C ARG A 83 -25.51 -16.31 10.37
N ALA A 84 -25.94 -17.19 11.27
CA ALA A 84 -27.16 -16.97 12.06
C ALA A 84 -27.07 -15.72 12.95
N GLU A 85 -25.92 -15.49 13.57
CA GLU A 85 -25.67 -14.29 14.38
C GLU A 85 -25.55 -13.02 13.52
N LEU A 86 -25.03 -13.14 12.30
CA LEU A 86 -24.98 -12.03 11.35
C LEU A 86 -26.39 -11.63 10.88
N VAL A 87 -27.23 -12.60 10.49
CA VAL A 87 -28.64 -12.35 10.11
C VAL A 87 -29.36 -11.63 11.24
N LYS A 88 -29.30 -12.18 12.46
CA LYS A 88 -29.91 -11.55 13.65
C LYS A 88 -29.37 -10.14 13.89
N GLY A 89 -28.08 -9.93 13.73
CA GLY A 89 -27.46 -8.64 13.90
C GLY A 89 -27.93 -7.60 12.88
N VAL A 90 -28.14 -7.99 11.62
CA VAL A 90 -28.73 -7.13 10.59
C VAL A 90 -30.19 -6.80 10.93
N ASP A 91 -30.97 -7.77 11.42
CA ASP A 91 -32.35 -7.52 11.87
C ASP A 91 -32.39 -6.50 13.03
N GLU A 92 -31.46 -6.62 13.98
CA GLU A 92 -31.30 -5.67 15.08
C GLU A 92 -30.88 -4.28 14.58
N LEU A 93 -30.04 -4.20 13.54
CA LEU A 93 -29.62 -2.94 12.93
C LEU A 93 -30.80 -2.25 12.24
N LEU A 94 -31.58 -3.00 11.46
CA LEU A 94 -32.81 -2.51 10.84
C LEU A 94 -33.83 -2.04 11.88
N ALA A 95 -33.97 -2.77 13.00
CA ALA A 95 -34.83 -2.34 14.09
C ALA A 95 -34.35 -1.02 14.73
N ALA A 96 -33.04 -0.84 14.91
CA ALA A 96 -32.46 0.40 15.44
C ALA A 96 -32.68 1.60 14.50
N VAL A 97 -32.51 1.40 13.19
CA VAL A 97 -32.79 2.42 12.16
C VAL A 97 -34.26 2.81 12.15
N ASN A 98 -35.17 1.82 12.14
CA ASN A 98 -36.62 2.08 12.20
C ASN A 98 -37.08 2.76 13.50
N ALA A 99 -36.33 2.58 14.59
CA ALA A 99 -36.56 3.28 15.85
C ALA A 99 -35.95 4.69 15.91
N HIS A 100 -35.34 5.15 14.80
CA HIS A 100 -34.59 6.40 14.72
C HIS A 100 -33.54 6.52 15.83
N ALA A 101 -32.84 5.43 16.11
CA ALA A 101 -31.81 5.39 17.14
C ALA A 101 -30.69 6.41 16.86
N ASP A 102 -29.92 6.73 17.90
CA ASP A 102 -28.76 7.62 17.80
C ASP A 102 -27.80 7.21 16.67
N GLY A 103 -27.42 8.17 15.84
CA GLY A 103 -26.57 7.95 14.67
C GLY A 103 -25.24 7.29 15.02
N ALA A 104 -24.60 7.71 16.10
CA ALA A 104 -23.33 7.12 16.51
C ALA A 104 -23.49 5.67 17.01
N ALA A 105 -24.64 5.32 17.59
CA ALA A 105 -24.96 3.95 17.98
C ALA A 105 -25.18 3.03 16.76
N VAL A 106 -25.98 3.46 15.79
CA VAL A 106 -26.21 2.71 14.54
C VAL A 106 -24.89 2.51 13.78
N ALA A 107 -24.08 3.57 13.67
CA ALA A 107 -22.77 3.48 13.02
C ALA A 107 -21.82 2.48 13.72
N ARG A 108 -21.80 2.45 15.07
CA ARG A 108 -21.03 1.45 15.81
C ARG A 108 -21.55 0.02 15.56
N GLN A 109 -22.87 -0.17 15.52
CA GLN A 109 -23.47 -1.48 15.29
C GLN A 109 -23.16 -1.99 13.88
N ALA A 110 -23.30 -1.16 12.85
CA ALA A 110 -22.96 -1.50 11.47
C ALA A 110 -21.49 -1.92 11.34
N ARG A 111 -20.56 -1.17 11.94
CA ARG A 111 -19.12 -1.53 11.94
C ARG A 111 -18.82 -2.83 12.68
N GLN A 112 -19.49 -3.09 13.81
CA GLN A 112 -19.34 -4.36 14.53
C GLN A 112 -19.82 -5.55 13.71
N LEU A 113 -20.92 -5.40 12.97
CA LEU A 113 -21.40 -6.42 12.04
C LEU A 113 -20.42 -6.61 10.88
N GLY A 114 -19.90 -5.52 10.32
CA GLY A 114 -18.90 -5.57 9.25
C GLY A 114 -17.64 -6.33 9.68
N ALA A 115 -17.11 -6.04 10.87
CA ALA A 115 -15.96 -6.76 11.41
C ALA A 115 -16.23 -8.26 11.60
N ARG A 116 -17.41 -8.64 12.10
CA ARG A 116 -17.80 -10.06 12.24
C ARG A 116 -17.95 -10.74 10.88
N LEU A 117 -18.55 -10.05 9.91
CA LEU A 117 -18.77 -10.57 8.56
C LEU A 117 -17.45 -10.79 7.83
N ALA A 118 -16.53 -9.82 7.90
CA ALA A 118 -15.21 -9.93 7.29
C ALA A 118 -14.41 -11.11 7.88
N VAL A 119 -14.45 -11.32 9.19
CA VAL A 119 -13.79 -12.47 9.83
C VAL A 119 -14.47 -13.79 9.45
N ALA A 120 -15.80 -13.85 9.52
CA ALA A 120 -16.55 -15.08 9.24
C ALA A 120 -16.35 -15.56 7.80
N TYR A 121 -16.24 -14.65 6.83
CA TYR A 121 -16.13 -14.97 5.41
C TYR A 121 -14.74 -14.67 4.82
N GLU A 122 -13.74 -14.42 5.69
CA GLU A 122 -12.33 -14.23 5.30
C GLU A 122 -12.14 -13.14 4.23
N VAL A 123 -12.95 -12.09 4.30
CA VAL A 123 -12.83 -10.97 3.36
C VAL A 123 -11.61 -10.14 3.73
N SER A 124 -10.62 -10.08 2.84
CA SER A 124 -9.46 -9.21 3.04
C SER A 124 -9.88 -7.74 2.92
N GLN A 125 -9.68 -6.99 3.99
CA GLN A 125 -9.93 -5.54 4.04
C GLN A 125 -8.64 -4.73 4.08
N ALA A 126 -7.50 -5.39 3.81
CA ALA A 126 -6.19 -4.76 3.78
C ALA A 126 -5.59 -4.94 2.39
N PRO A 127 -4.92 -3.90 1.86
CA PRO A 127 -4.23 -4.02 0.58
C PRO A 127 -3.06 -4.99 0.68
N ALA A 128 -2.88 -5.80 -0.37
CA ALA A 128 -1.73 -6.71 -0.49
C ALA A 128 -0.41 -5.96 -0.73
N ILE A 129 -0.51 -4.78 -1.38
CA ILE A 129 0.61 -3.90 -1.71
C ILE A 129 0.37 -2.55 -1.04
N THR A 130 1.39 -1.99 -0.41
CA THR A 130 1.32 -0.67 0.21
C THR A 130 0.89 0.38 -0.81
N PRO A 131 -0.29 1.00 -0.61
CA PRO A 131 -0.82 1.96 -1.57
C PRO A 131 0.05 3.21 -1.65
N ASP A 132 0.10 3.83 -2.84
CA ASP A 132 0.86 5.04 -3.10
C ASP A 132 -0.02 6.11 -3.77
N PRO A 133 -0.28 7.25 -3.11
CA PRO A 133 -1.08 8.32 -3.70
C PRO A 133 -0.45 8.93 -4.95
N THR A 134 0.87 8.80 -5.15
CA THR A 134 1.53 9.29 -6.37
C THR A 134 1.13 8.49 -7.61
N ARG A 135 0.85 7.19 -7.44
CA ARG A 135 0.27 6.32 -8.47
C ARG A 135 -1.24 6.54 -8.61
N GLY A 136 -1.93 6.88 -7.52
CA GLY A 136 -3.36 7.20 -7.51
C GLY A 136 -3.71 8.52 -8.21
N ALA A 137 -2.83 9.53 -8.14
CA ALA A 137 -3.05 10.85 -8.72
C ALA A 137 -3.40 10.86 -10.23
N PRO A 138 -2.64 10.19 -11.13
CA PRO A 138 -3.01 10.14 -12.55
C PRO A 138 -4.32 9.37 -12.79
N LEU A 139 -4.62 8.34 -11.99
CA LEU A 139 -5.87 7.60 -12.08
C LEU A 139 -7.07 8.48 -11.71
N TYR A 140 -6.94 9.28 -10.65
CA TYR A 140 -7.95 10.26 -10.28
C TYR A 140 -8.20 11.29 -11.39
N ALA A 141 -7.11 11.82 -11.97
CA ALA A 141 -7.20 12.76 -13.07
C ALA A 141 -7.94 12.15 -14.27
N GLN A 142 -7.67 10.88 -14.60
CA GLN A 142 -8.25 10.20 -15.74
C GLN A 142 -9.72 9.78 -15.53
N HIS A 143 -10.08 9.31 -14.33
CA HIS A 143 -11.37 8.64 -14.11
C HIS A 143 -12.35 9.44 -13.25
N CYS A 144 -11.86 10.25 -12.32
CA CYS A 144 -12.70 10.84 -11.26
C CYS A 144 -12.90 12.35 -11.42
N SER A 145 -11.87 13.05 -11.91
CA SER A 145 -11.85 14.52 -11.96
C SER A 145 -12.96 15.13 -12.83
N VAL A 146 -13.47 14.39 -13.82
CA VAL A 146 -14.54 14.84 -14.72
C VAL A 146 -15.85 15.12 -13.98
N CYS A 147 -16.15 14.36 -12.92
CA CYS A 147 -17.34 14.56 -12.07
C CYS A 147 -16.97 15.23 -10.74
N HIS A 148 -15.88 14.81 -10.09
CA HIS A 148 -15.52 15.30 -8.76
C HIS A 148 -14.63 16.56 -8.77
N GLY A 149 -14.18 17.03 -9.94
CA GLY A 149 -13.27 18.16 -10.10
C GLY A 149 -11.82 17.81 -9.77
N GLU A 150 -10.86 18.59 -10.28
CA GLU A 150 -9.42 18.37 -10.02
C GLU A 150 -9.07 18.47 -8.53
N ALA A 151 -9.76 19.37 -7.80
CA ALA A 151 -9.55 19.58 -6.37
C ALA A 151 -10.42 18.68 -5.47
N GLY A 152 -11.26 17.83 -6.05
CA GLY A 152 -12.17 16.94 -5.33
C GLY A 152 -13.40 17.63 -4.74
N ALA A 153 -13.81 18.79 -5.26
CA ALA A 153 -14.90 19.57 -4.68
C ALA A 153 -16.32 19.17 -5.15
N GLY A 154 -16.45 18.18 -6.03
CA GLY A 154 -17.75 17.80 -6.64
C GLY A 154 -18.18 18.72 -7.78
N ASP A 155 -17.27 19.55 -8.29
CA ASP A 155 -17.52 20.62 -9.25
C ASP A 155 -16.92 20.34 -10.65
N GLY A 156 -16.75 19.06 -10.98
CA GLY A 156 -16.26 18.64 -12.29
C GLY A 156 -17.22 19.04 -13.41
N PRO A 157 -16.72 19.22 -14.65
CA PRO A 157 -17.56 19.67 -15.77
C PRO A 157 -18.77 18.75 -16.06
N ALA A 158 -18.71 17.47 -15.72
CA ALA A 158 -19.82 16.53 -15.88
C ALA A 158 -20.81 16.55 -14.70
N SER A 159 -20.53 17.23 -13.58
CA SER A 159 -21.42 17.27 -12.42
C SER A 159 -22.72 18.05 -12.67
N VAL A 160 -22.75 18.89 -13.71
CA VAL A 160 -23.89 19.75 -14.03
C VAL A 160 -25.11 18.90 -14.42
N GLY A 161 -26.13 18.93 -13.56
CA GLY A 161 -27.41 18.25 -13.81
C GLY A 161 -27.47 16.81 -13.34
N MET A 162 -26.43 16.31 -12.64
CA MET A 162 -26.47 15.02 -11.94
C MET A 162 -27.31 15.14 -10.67
N GLU A 163 -28.13 14.13 -10.39
CA GLU A 163 -28.93 14.02 -9.17
C GLU A 163 -28.81 12.59 -8.62
N PRO A 164 -28.17 12.38 -7.45
CA PRO A 164 -27.54 13.40 -6.60
C PRO A 164 -26.27 13.99 -7.23
N ALA A 165 -25.90 15.20 -6.80
CA ALA A 165 -24.64 15.82 -7.20
C ALA A 165 -23.44 14.99 -6.68
N PRO A 166 -22.30 14.93 -7.42
CA PRO A 166 -21.10 14.25 -6.95
C PRO A 166 -20.63 14.75 -5.59
N ALA A 167 -20.27 13.81 -4.71
CA ALA A 167 -19.80 14.14 -3.37
C ALA A 167 -18.55 15.04 -3.38
N ASN A 168 -18.52 15.99 -2.45
CA ASN A 168 -17.34 16.80 -2.16
C ASN A 168 -16.33 15.97 -1.34
N LEU A 169 -15.29 15.48 -2.01
CA LEU A 169 -14.21 14.67 -1.43
C LEU A 169 -13.30 15.47 -0.48
N ARG A 170 -13.52 16.77 -0.33
CA ARG A 170 -12.84 17.63 0.66
C ARG A 170 -13.63 17.77 1.96
N ASP A 171 -14.85 17.22 2.05
CA ASP A 171 -15.59 17.22 3.31
C ASP A 171 -14.98 16.21 4.29
N ALA A 172 -14.18 16.73 5.22
CA ALA A 172 -13.58 15.94 6.29
C ALA A 172 -14.63 15.23 7.14
N THR A 173 -15.81 15.82 7.36
CA THR A 173 -16.87 15.21 8.18
C THR A 173 -17.35 13.90 7.57
N ARG A 174 -17.54 13.88 6.25
CA ARG A 174 -17.92 12.67 5.51
C ARG A 174 -16.77 11.67 5.43
N LEU A 175 -15.57 12.11 5.06
CA LEU A 175 -14.40 11.23 4.94
C LEU A 175 -13.93 10.63 6.27
N ASP A 176 -14.26 11.27 7.40
CA ASP A 176 -13.97 10.75 8.74
C ASP A 176 -14.86 9.57 9.15
N ARG A 177 -15.99 9.39 8.48
CA ARG A 177 -16.90 8.25 8.70
C ARG A 177 -16.59 7.06 7.80
N LEU A 178 -15.75 7.25 6.78
CA LEU A 178 -15.35 6.20 5.86
C LEU A 178 -14.00 5.62 6.26
N SER A 179 -13.91 4.28 6.23
CA SER A 179 -12.61 3.59 6.24
C SER A 179 -11.96 3.73 4.86
N LEU A 180 -10.67 3.44 4.74
CA LEU A 180 -10.03 3.43 3.43
C LEU A 180 -10.58 2.28 2.57
N TYR A 181 -10.88 1.14 3.19
CA TYR A 181 -11.54 0.00 2.56
C TYR A 181 -12.91 0.37 1.99
N ALA A 182 -13.69 1.19 2.70
CA ALA A 182 -14.98 1.68 2.21
C ALA A 182 -14.81 2.49 0.91
N ILE A 183 -13.81 3.39 0.85
CA ILE A 183 -13.48 4.14 -0.37
C ILE A 183 -13.08 3.19 -1.50
N TYR A 184 -12.20 2.21 -1.24
CA TYR A 184 -11.80 1.18 -2.19
C TYR A 184 -13.01 0.38 -2.73
N ASN A 185 -13.96 0.02 -1.86
CA ASN A 185 -15.17 -0.70 -2.25
C ASN A 185 -16.11 0.16 -3.09
N THR A 186 -16.30 1.43 -2.75
CA THR A 186 -17.09 2.37 -3.57
C THR A 186 -16.51 2.48 -4.98
N LEU A 187 -15.18 2.48 -5.14
CA LEU A 187 -14.56 2.45 -6.47
C LEU A 187 -14.86 1.14 -7.22
N GLY A 188 -14.91 0.01 -6.52
CA GLY A 188 -15.19 -1.30 -7.13
C GLY A 188 -16.66 -1.54 -7.46
N LEU A 189 -17.57 -1.02 -6.66
CA LEU A 189 -19.00 -1.33 -6.77
C LEU A 189 -19.80 -0.21 -7.43
N GLY A 190 -19.25 1.01 -7.45
CA GLY A 190 -20.02 2.21 -7.77
C GLY A 190 -20.94 2.58 -6.61
N VAL A 191 -21.88 3.49 -6.88
CA VAL A 191 -22.95 3.83 -5.94
C VAL A 191 -24.28 3.64 -6.65
N GLU A 192 -25.02 2.60 -6.24
CA GLU A 192 -26.33 2.28 -6.79
C GLU A 192 -27.28 3.48 -6.66
N GLY A 193 -28.12 3.71 -7.67
CA GLY A 193 -29.03 4.86 -7.70
C GLY A 193 -28.39 6.19 -8.13
N THR A 194 -27.09 6.22 -8.42
CA THR A 194 -26.36 7.44 -8.85
C THR A 194 -25.65 7.27 -10.19
N ASP A 195 -25.10 8.36 -10.71
CA ASP A 195 -24.24 8.36 -11.91
C ASP A 195 -22.81 7.85 -11.65
N MET A 196 -22.47 7.39 -10.43
CA MET A 196 -21.14 6.86 -10.11
C MET A 196 -21.04 5.35 -10.47
N PRO A 197 -20.35 4.98 -11.57
CA PRO A 197 -20.27 3.59 -12.01
C PRO A 197 -19.27 2.79 -11.18
N SER A 198 -19.32 1.46 -11.32
CA SER A 198 -18.22 0.58 -10.92
C SER A 198 -16.99 0.83 -11.81
N PHE A 199 -15.81 0.80 -11.20
CA PHE A 199 -14.52 0.83 -11.89
C PHE A 199 -13.77 -0.50 -11.84
N ALA A 200 -14.40 -1.59 -11.38
CA ALA A 200 -13.72 -2.89 -11.22
C ALA A 200 -13.20 -3.46 -12.55
N ASP A 201 -13.84 -3.12 -13.67
CA ASP A 201 -13.41 -3.55 -15.01
C ASP A 201 -12.28 -2.69 -15.60
N GLN A 202 -12.09 -1.46 -15.10
CA GLN A 202 -11.07 -0.53 -15.59
C GLN A 202 -9.84 -0.42 -14.67
N LEU A 203 -10.01 -0.70 -13.37
CA LEU A 203 -8.99 -0.54 -12.35
C LEU A 203 -8.75 -1.86 -11.62
N ASP A 204 -7.51 -2.32 -11.67
CA ASP A 204 -7.07 -3.46 -10.85
C ASP A 204 -7.14 -3.13 -9.34
N ASP A 205 -7.08 -4.16 -8.51
CA ASP A 205 -7.18 -4.04 -7.05
C ASP A 205 -6.20 -3.02 -6.46
N ARG A 206 -4.94 -3.08 -6.90
CA ARG A 206 -3.89 -2.16 -6.48
C ARG A 206 -4.22 -0.73 -6.89
N GLN A 207 -4.68 -0.51 -8.12
CA GLN A 207 -5.04 0.81 -8.64
C GLN A 207 -6.19 1.42 -7.83
N ARG A 208 -7.19 0.62 -7.43
CA ARG A 208 -8.28 1.08 -6.55
C ARG A 208 -7.77 1.47 -5.17
N TRP A 209 -6.81 0.74 -4.60
CA TRP A 209 -6.19 1.11 -3.32
C TRP A 209 -5.33 2.37 -3.41
N ASP A 210 -4.52 2.51 -4.46
CA ASP A 210 -3.72 3.73 -4.72
C ASP A 210 -4.63 4.96 -4.84
N LEU A 211 -5.74 4.81 -5.56
CA LEU A 211 -6.76 5.86 -5.73
C LEU A 211 -7.50 6.18 -4.42
N ALA A 212 -7.86 5.17 -3.63
CA ALA A 212 -8.48 5.37 -2.32
C ALA A 212 -7.57 6.16 -1.37
N THR A 213 -6.28 5.86 -1.35
CA THR A 213 -5.28 6.59 -0.56
C THR A 213 -5.07 8.02 -1.08
N TYR A 214 -5.09 8.22 -2.41
CA TYR A 214 -5.07 9.57 -2.99
C TYR A 214 -6.29 10.40 -2.56
N ILE A 215 -7.50 9.83 -2.63
CA ILE A 215 -8.74 10.47 -2.18
C ILE A 215 -8.68 10.81 -0.69
N ALA A 216 -8.16 9.91 0.14
CA ALA A 216 -7.95 10.18 1.56
C ALA A 216 -7.03 11.40 1.81
N GLY A 217 -6.17 11.74 0.85
CA GLY A 217 -5.28 12.89 0.89
C GLY A 217 -5.97 14.25 0.82
N PHE A 218 -7.21 14.35 0.33
CA PHE A 218 -7.92 15.64 0.24
C PHE A 218 -8.20 16.30 1.60
N THR A 219 -8.19 15.52 2.68
CA THR A 219 -8.48 15.99 4.05
C THR A 219 -7.33 15.77 5.03
N ALA A 220 -6.19 15.29 4.53
CA ALA A 220 -5.01 15.04 5.33
C ALA A 220 -4.06 16.26 5.34
N ASP A 221 -3.39 16.48 6.47
CA ASP A 221 -2.22 17.37 6.55
C ASP A 221 -0.95 16.52 6.42
N PRO A 222 -0.18 16.63 5.31
CA PRO A 222 1.05 15.86 5.13
C PRO A 222 2.09 16.11 6.23
N ALA A 223 2.07 17.27 6.90
CA ALA A 223 2.99 17.56 7.99
C ALA A 223 2.78 16.63 9.20
N ALA A 224 1.56 16.16 9.42
CA ALA A 224 1.20 15.28 10.53
C ALA A 224 1.67 13.83 10.35
N ALA A 225 2.16 13.45 9.16
CA ALA A 225 2.71 12.12 8.89
C ALA A 225 4.02 11.85 9.66
N LYS A 226 4.76 12.92 10.00
CA LYS A 226 6.01 12.87 10.76
C LYS A 226 5.70 12.80 12.26
N SER A 227 5.25 11.64 12.71
CA SER A 227 4.95 11.34 14.11
C SER A 227 5.74 10.13 14.58
N GLU A 228 6.06 10.05 15.87
CA GLU A 228 6.64 8.84 16.48
C GLU A 228 5.66 7.66 16.44
N LYS A 229 4.36 7.96 16.41
CA LYS A 229 3.31 6.95 16.28
C LYS A 229 3.19 6.50 14.83
N SER A 230 3.20 5.19 14.62
CA SER A 230 2.95 4.55 13.34
C SER A 230 1.75 3.62 13.44
N PHE A 231 0.84 3.71 12.48
CA PHE A 231 -0.25 2.76 12.31
C PHE A 231 0.17 1.68 11.31
N ASN A 232 -0.23 0.44 11.55
CA ASN A 232 -0.02 -0.62 10.56
C ASN A 232 -1.04 -0.48 9.41
N LEU A 233 -0.71 -1.05 8.26
CA LEU A 233 -1.50 -0.91 7.04
C LEU A 233 -2.93 -1.45 7.16
N ALA A 234 -3.13 -2.55 7.90
CA ALA A 234 -4.45 -3.12 8.11
C ALA A 234 -5.35 -2.21 8.97
N ASP A 235 -4.78 -1.47 9.92
CA ASP A 235 -5.53 -0.51 10.72
C ASP A 235 -5.81 0.76 9.93
N LEU A 236 -4.86 1.25 9.14
CA LEU A 236 -5.08 2.35 8.19
C LEU A 236 -6.20 2.03 7.19
N ALA A 237 -6.30 0.76 6.77
CA ALA A 237 -7.30 0.31 5.82
C ALA A 237 -8.70 0.23 6.43
N ARG A 238 -8.82 -0.35 7.64
CA ARG A 238 -10.10 -0.74 8.25
C ARG A 238 -10.71 0.29 9.17
N GLN A 239 -9.90 1.10 9.86
CA GLN A 239 -10.42 2.06 10.83
C GLN A 239 -10.90 3.34 10.15
N THR A 240 -11.96 3.92 10.69
CA THR A 240 -12.41 5.27 10.32
C THR A 240 -11.64 6.32 11.13
N PRO A 241 -11.38 7.52 10.58
CA PRO A 241 -10.78 8.61 11.35
C PRO A 241 -11.59 8.95 12.62
N ASN A 242 -12.93 8.86 12.58
CA ASN A 242 -13.77 9.07 13.76
C ASN A 242 -13.53 8.05 14.88
N GLU A 243 -13.22 6.79 14.55
CA GLU A 243 -12.86 5.79 15.57
C GLU A 243 -11.53 6.13 16.24
N VAL A 244 -10.54 6.55 15.46
CA VAL A 244 -9.24 6.97 15.99
C VAL A 244 -9.37 8.24 16.84
N LEU A 245 -10.21 9.19 16.42
CA LEU A 245 -10.52 10.38 17.21
C LEU A 245 -11.16 10.01 18.55
N ALA A 246 -12.15 9.13 18.55
CA ALA A 246 -12.87 8.72 19.75
C ALA A 246 -11.99 7.91 20.72
N ALA A 247 -11.09 7.08 20.19
CA ALA A 247 -10.23 6.21 20.99
C ALA A 247 -8.94 6.92 21.48
N GLU A 248 -8.35 7.77 20.65
CA GLU A 248 -6.96 8.23 20.83
C GLU A 248 -6.78 9.75 20.69
N GLY A 249 -7.85 10.48 20.38
CA GLY A 249 -7.89 11.94 20.39
C GLY A 249 -7.34 12.63 19.13
N PRO A 250 -7.38 13.99 19.09
CA PRO A 250 -7.14 14.77 17.87
C PRO A 250 -5.73 14.65 17.28
N GLN A 251 -4.71 14.45 18.12
CA GLN A 251 -3.34 14.28 17.64
C GLN A 251 -3.15 12.95 16.91
N ALA A 252 -3.71 11.87 17.46
CA ALA A 252 -3.70 10.57 16.80
C ALA A 252 -4.51 10.59 15.50
N LEU A 253 -5.66 11.28 15.48
CA LEU A 253 -6.44 11.52 14.27
C LEU A 253 -5.62 12.19 13.16
N ALA A 254 -4.91 13.28 13.47
CA ALA A 254 -4.12 14.01 12.47
C ALA A 254 -3.01 13.11 11.88
N THR A 255 -2.29 12.37 12.72
CA THR A 255 -1.29 11.38 12.26
C THR A 255 -1.93 10.27 11.45
N PHE A 256 -3.09 9.75 11.88
CA PHE A 256 -3.82 8.70 11.18
C PHE A 256 -4.24 9.13 9.79
N ARG A 257 -4.87 10.31 9.63
CA ARG A 257 -5.25 10.84 8.31
C ARG A 257 -4.04 10.98 7.40
N ALA A 258 -2.93 11.51 7.92
CA ALA A 258 -1.72 11.71 7.14
C ALA A 258 -1.07 10.38 6.70
N GLN A 259 -1.00 9.39 7.60
CA GLN A 259 -0.50 8.04 7.26
C GLN A 259 -1.48 7.25 6.40
N ARG A 260 -2.79 7.49 6.50
CA ARG A 260 -3.79 6.88 5.61
C ARG A 260 -3.68 7.41 4.18
N ALA A 261 -3.42 8.71 4.05
CA ALA A 261 -3.20 9.39 2.77
C ALA A 261 -1.81 9.11 2.17
N GLN A 262 -0.82 8.79 2.99
CA GLN A 262 0.51 8.36 2.57
C GLN A 262 0.99 7.25 3.50
N PRO A 263 0.62 5.98 3.23
CA PRO A 263 1.04 4.85 4.04
C PRO A 263 2.56 4.83 4.24
N PRO A 264 3.05 4.65 5.48
CA PRO A 264 4.47 4.66 5.76
C PRO A 264 5.15 3.47 5.05
N GLN A 265 6.03 3.79 4.11
CA GLN A 265 6.82 2.80 3.39
C GLN A 265 7.96 2.28 4.28
N VAL A 266 8.19 0.97 4.27
CA VAL A 266 9.31 0.37 4.99
C VAL A 266 10.61 0.79 4.30
N LYS A 267 11.42 1.63 4.98
CA LYS A 267 12.73 2.04 4.46
C LYS A 267 13.70 0.86 4.50
N ARG A 268 14.14 0.42 3.33
CA ARG A 268 15.11 -0.66 3.14
C ARG A 268 16.33 -0.13 2.38
N GLY A 269 17.52 -0.63 2.72
CA GLY A 269 18.72 -0.37 1.91
C GLY A 269 18.67 -1.12 0.56
N PRO A 270 19.49 -0.75 -0.44
CA PRO A 270 19.48 -1.39 -1.76
C PRO A 270 19.58 -2.92 -1.76
N ALA A 271 20.47 -3.49 -0.93
CA ALA A 271 20.59 -4.94 -0.80
C ALA A 271 19.32 -5.58 -0.19
N GLN A 272 18.76 -4.97 0.86
CA GLN A 272 17.54 -5.44 1.51
C GLN A 272 16.31 -5.36 0.59
N LEU A 273 16.28 -4.39 -0.33
CA LEU A 273 15.24 -4.27 -1.35
C LEU A 273 15.30 -5.44 -2.33
N LEU A 274 16.51 -5.80 -2.80
CA LEU A 274 16.69 -6.95 -3.69
C LEU A 274 16.38 -8.29 -2.99
N ASP A 275 16.78 -8.44 -1.72
CA ASP A 275 16.42 -9.61 -0.90
C ASP A 275 14.91 -9.70 -0.70
N TYR A 276 14.24 -8.57 -0.44
CA TYR A 276 12.79 -8.49 -0.33
C TYR A 276 12.10 -8.90 -1.63
N THR A 277 12.59 -8.40 -2.78
CA THR A 277 12.08 -8.79 -4.10
C THR A 277 12.16 -10.31 -4.27
N ALA A 278 13.35 -10.89 -4.08
CA ALA A 278 13.56 -12.33 -4.27
C ALA A 278 12.66 -13.18 -3.35
N ALA A 279 12.59 -12.83 -2.06
CA ALA A 279 11.76 -13.55 -1.10
C ALA A 279 10.26 -13.42 -1.39
N THR A 280 9.81 -12.28 -1.94
CA THR A 280 8.41 -12.07 -2.31
C THR A 280 8.05 -12.83 -3.58
N LEU A 281 8.97 -12.97 -4.53
CA LEU A 281 8.77 -13.83 -5.70
C LEU A 281 8.68 -15.32 -5.31
N ASP A 282 9.42 -15.76 -4.30
CA ASP A 282 9.29 -17.14 -3.78
C ASP A 282 7.88 -17.39 -3.21
N LYS A 283 7.30 -16.39 -2.53
CA LYS A 283 5.89 -16.47 -2.07
C LYS A 283 4.92 -16.47 -3.25
N SER A 284 5.17 -15.65 -4.27
CA SER A 284 4.38 -15.62 -5.51
C SER A 284 4.31 -17.00 -6.16
N LEU A 285 5.45 -17.69 -6.29
CA LEU A 285 5.49 -19.04 -6.84
C LEU A 285 4.76 -20.06 -5.95
N ALA A 286 4.89 -19.94 -4.63
CA ALA A 286 4.19 -20.81 -3.69
C ALA A 286 2.65 -20.68 -3.83
N ALA A 287 2.15 -19.45 -3.92
CA ALA A 287 0.73 -19.19 -4.18
C ALA A 287 0.29 -19.79 -5.53
N PHE A 288 1.10 -19.64 -6.58
CA PHE A 288 0.80 -20.21 -7.90
C PHE A 288 0.69 -21.75 -7.85
N ARG A 289 1.60 -22.42 -7.11
CA ARG A 289 1.55 -23.88 -6.90
C ARG A 289 0.30 -24.34 -6.15
N ASN A 290 -0.25 -23.50 -5.29
CA ASN A 290 -1.49 -23.78 -4.56
C ASN A 290 -2.75 -23.49 -5.38
N GLY A 291 -2.62 -23.01 -6.63
CA GLY A 291 -3.74 -22.58 -7.47
C GLY A 291 -4.25 -21.17 -7.15
N GLU A 292 -3.56 -20.42 -6.29
CA GLU A 292 -3.91 -19.06 -5.88
C GLU A 292 -3.36 -18.06 -6.92
N HIS A 293 -3.86 -18.16 -8.17
CA HIS A 293 -3.30 -17.45 -9.33
C HIS A 293 -3.29 -15.91 -9.18
N GLU A 294 -4.37 -15.34 -8.66
CA GLU A 294 -4.49 -13.90 -8.43
C GLU A 294 -3.47 -13.42 -7.39
N GLN A 295 -3.41 -14.08 -6.23
CA GLN A 295 -2.44 -13.77 -5.19
C GLN A 295 -0.99 -13.95 -5.68
N ALA A 296 -0.72 -14.96 -6.49
CA ALA A 296 0.59 -15.15 -7.11
C ALA A 296 0.99 -13.96 -7.98
N TYR A 297 0.06 -13.49 -8.82
CA TYR A 297 0.27 -12.31 -9.66
C TYR A 297 0.52 -11.07 -8.80
N ASP A 298 -0.31 -10.80 -7.79
CA ASP A 298 -0.18 -9.64 -6.90
C ASP A 298 1.16 -9.62 -6.16
N LEU A 299 1.61 -10.76 -5.64
CA LEU A 299 2.92 -10.87 -5.00
C LEU A 299 4.07 -10.57 -5.99
N SER A 300 3.93 -10.92 -7.27
CA SER A 300 4.93 -10.57 -8.29
C SER A 300 4.95 -9.07 -8.63
N VAL A 301 3.81 -8.39 -8.49
CA VAL A 301 3.70 -6.93 -8.62
C VAL A 301 4.31 -6.26 -7.39
N ALA A 302 3.97 -6.76 -6.19
CA ALA A 302 4.50 -6.30 -4.91
C ALA A 302 6.04 -6.34 -4.87
N ALA A 303 6.61 -7.47 -5.29
CA ALA A 303 8.06 -7.67 -5.35
C ALA A 303 8.76 -6.59 -6.19
N TYR A 304 8.14 -6.17 -7.28
CA TYR A 304 8.68 -5.13 -8.14
C TYR A 304 8.52 -3.74 -7.51
N LEU A 305 7.30 -3.33 -7.14
CA LEU A 305 7.02 -1.97 -6.69
C LEU A 305 7.64 -1.65 -5.32
N GLU A 306 7.58 -2.58 -4.37
CA GLU A 306 8.08 -2.35 -3.00
C GLU A 306 9.54 -2.81 -2.79
N GLY A 307 10.13 -3.37 -3.84
CA GLY A 307 11.48 -3.91 -3.84
C GLY A 307 12.31 -3.32 -4.99
N PHE A 308 12.16 -3.87 -6.18
CA PHE A 308 13.05 -3.58 -7.32
C PHE A 308 12.96 -2.13 -7.82
N GLU A 309 11.77 -1.55 -7.96
CA GLU A 309 11.56 -0.18 -8.44
C GLU A 309 12.36 0.84 -7.62
N LEU A 310 12.37 0.64 -6.29
CA LEU A 310 13.06 1.53 -5.34
C LEU A 310 14.59 1.49 -5.46
N VAL A 311 15.15 0.49 -6.13
CA VAL A 311 16.60 0.35 -6.35
C VAL A 311 17.04 0.64 -7.79
N GLU A 312 16.11 0.84 -8.73
CA GLU A 312 16.42 1.10 -10.14
C GLU A 312 17.38 2.26 -10.33
N SER A 313 17.14 3.39 -9.65
CA SER A 313 18.02 4.56 -9.72
C SER A 313 19.43 4.27 -9.22
N SER A 314 19.58 3.41 -8.21
CA SER A 314 20.89 3.01 -7.69
C SER A 314 21.61 2.11 -8.68
N LEU A 315 20.89 1.19 -9.33
CA LEU A 315 21.44 0.33 -10.37
C LEU A 315 21.79 1.12 -11.63
N ASP A 316 20.97 2.07 -12.07
CA ASP A 316 21.25 2.90 -13.24
C ASP A 316 22.56 3.69 -13.10
N ASN A 317 22.90 4.11 -11.87
CA ASN A 317 24.15 4.79 -11.58
C ASN A 317 25.38 3.87 -11.65
N VAL A 318 25.20 2.56 -11.54
CA VAL A 318 26.28 1.57 -11.56
C VAL A 318 26.35 0.86 -12.92
N ASP A 319 25.24 0.25 -13.34
CA ASP A 319 25.06 -0.38 -14.65
C ASP A 319 23.57 -0.40 -15.07
N ALA A 320 23.21 0.51 -15.98
CA ALA A 320 21.85 0.62 -16.52
C ALA A 320 21.42 -0.58 -17.39
N ASN A 321 22.35 -1.38 -17.93
CA ASN A 321 21.99 -2.59 -18.68
C ASN A 321 21.57 -3.70 -17.72
N VAL A 322 22.29 -3.88 -16.60
CA VAL A 322 21.90 -4.85 -15.57
C VAL A 322 20.54 -4.51 -14.97
N ARG A 323 20.26 -3.22 -14.75
CA ARG A 323 18.91 -2.77 -14.34
C ARG A 323 17.84 -3.23 -15.34
N LYS A 324 17.99 -2.89 -16.62
CA LYS A 324 17.00 -3.20 -17.68
C LYS A 324 16.83 -4.71 -17.88
N ASP A 325 17.91 -5.47 -17.82
CA ASP A 325 17.86 -6.93 -17.95
C ASP A 325 17.11 -7.57 -16.77
N THR A 326 17.32 -7.04 -15.55
CA THR A 326 16.62 -7.50 -14.35
C THR A 326 15.13 -7.16 -14.41
N GLU A 327 14.80 -5.92 -14.78
CA GLU A 327 13.42 -5.47 -15.03
C GLU A 327 12.70 -6.39 -16.02
N LYS A 328 13.34 -6.66 -17.17
CA LYS A 328 12.80 -7.55 -18.20
C LYS A 328 12.58 -8.98 -17.69
N ALA A 329 13.49 -9.51 -16.87
CA ALA A 329 13.35 -10.85 -16.30
C ALA A 329 12.17 -10.91 -15.30
N LEU A 330 12.01 -9.89 -14.46
CA LEU A 330 10.87 -9.77 -13.53
C LEU A 330 9.54 -9.68 -14.28
N MET A 331 9.48 -8.89 -15.36
CA MET A 331 8.30 -8.80 -16.22
C MET A 331 7.98 -10.14 -16.89
N ALA A 332 8.99 -10.87 -17.38
CA ALA A 332 8.79 -12.17 -18.01
C ALA A 332 8.26 -13.22 -17.01
N TYR A 333 8.73 -13.20 -15.76
CA TYR A 333 8.16 -14.03 -14.70
C TYR A 333 6.71 -13.66 -14.42
N ARG A 334 6.40 -12.39 -14.22
CA ARG A 334 5.01 -11.92 -14.01
C ARG A 334 4.08 -12.34 -15.14
N GLN A 335 4.51 -12.17 -16.39
CA GLN A 335 3.72 -12.56 -17.56
C GLN A 335 3.45 -14.07 -17.56
N SER A 336 4.43 -14.90 -17.16
CA SER A 336 4.23 -16.36 -17.09
C SER A 336 3.14 -16.78 -16.10
N LEU A 337 2.96 -16.03 -15.00
CA LEU A 337 1.87 -16.24 -14.05
C LEU A 337 0.53 -15.87 -14.67
N GLN A 338 0.47 -14.72 -15.34
CA GLN A 338 -0.74 -14.21 -15.98
C GLN A 338 -1.22 -15.11 -17.12
N ASP A 339 -0.28 -15.65 -17.90
CA ASP A 339 -0.57 -16.58 -19.01
C ASP A 339 -0.94 -17.98 -18.52
N GLY A 340 -0.80 -18.27 -17.21
CA GLY A 340 -1.08 -19.59 -16.64
C GLY A 340 -0.18 -20.68 -17.20
N LEU A 341 1.11 -20.38 -17.45
CA LEU A 341 2.04 -21.35 -18.03
C LEU A 341 2.22 -22.58 -17.10
N PRO A 342 2.65 -23.73 -17.66
CA PRO A 342 3.01 -24.89 -16.86
C PRO A 342 4.03 -24.52 -15.78
N ILE A 343 3.87 -25.09 -14.57
CA ILE A 343 4.66 -24.74 -13.38
C ILE A 343 6.17 -24.79 -13.63
N GLU A 344 6.64 -25.77 -14.40
CA GLU A 344 8.06 -25.93 -14.76
C GLU A 344 8.60 -24.71 -15.52
N GLN A 345 7.79 -24.11 -16.40
CA GLN A 345 8.18 -22.91 -17.14
C GLN A 345 8.13 -21.66 -16.25
N VAL A 346 7.16 -21.58 -15.34
CA VAL A 346 7.07 -20.47 -14.37
C VAL A 346 8.29 -20.49 -13.44
N GLU A 347 8.69 -21.67 -12.96
CA GLU A 347 9.89 -21.89 -12.16
C GLU A 347 11.16 -21.47 -12.90
N GLU A 348 11.30 -21.87 -14.17
CA GLU A 348 12.44 -21.46 -15.01
C GLU A 348 12.52 -19.93 -15.14
N ARG A 349 11.38 -19.25 -15.36
CA ARG A 349 11.34 -17.78 -15.43
C ARG A 349 11.72 -17.14 -14.09
N LEU A 350 11.29 -17.73 -12.97
CA LEU A 350 11.67 -17.25 -11.65
C LEU A 350 13.19 -17.37 -11.42
N ASP A 351 13.78 -18.51 -11.78
CA ASP A 351 15.22 -18.75 -11.61
C ASP A 351 16.05 -17.73 -12.40
N VAL A 352 15.62 -17.41 -13.63
CA VAL A 352 16.25 -16.35 -14.43
C VAL A 352 16.14 -14.99 -13.73
N ALA A 353 14.95 -14.64 -13.21
CA ALA A 353 14.74 -13.39 -12.49
C ALA A 353 15.60 -13.29 -11.22
N LYS A 354 15.66 -14.36 -10.42
CA LYS A 354 16.50 -14.42 -9.20
C LYS A 354 17.99 -14.37 -9.51
N GLY A 355 18.43 -14.98 -10.62
CA GLY A 355 19.80 -14.84 -11.12
C GLY A 355 20.14 -13.37 -11.41
N LYS A 356 19.23 -12.64 -12.06
CA LYS A 356 19.41 -11.20 -12.35
C LYS A 356 19.37 -10.31 -11.10
N LEU A 357 18.54 -10.65 -10.11
CA LEU A 357 18.57 -9.97 -8.81
C LEU A 357 19.90 -10.21 -8.07
N THR A 358 20.47 -11.41 -8.18
CA THR A 358 21.78 -11.74 -7.59
C THR A 358 22.90 -10.94 -8.27
N GLU A 359 22.87 -10.83 -9.60
CA GLU A 359 23.78 -9.98 -10.38
C GLU A 359 23.68 -8.51 -9.95
N SER A 360 22.46 -7.98 -9.86
CA SER A 360 22.17 -6.63 -9.34
C SER A 360 22.71 -6.42 -7.93
N ALA A 361 22.52 -7.40 -7.03
CA ALA A 361 23.00 -7.34 -5.66
C ALA A 361 24.54 -7.33 -5.60
N GLY A 362 25.21 -8.06 -6.48
CA GLY A 362 26.68 -8.04 -6.59
C GLY A 362 27.24 -6.66 -6.95
N LEU A 363 26.54 -5.91 -7.81
CA LEU A 363 26.92 -4.56 -8.20
C LEU A 363 26.72 -3.53 -7.08
N LEU A 364 25.65 -3.66 -6.31
CA LEU A 364 25.33 -2.72 -5.22
C LEU A 364 25.99 -3.09 -3.89
N GLY A 365 26.29 -4.37 -3.69
CA GLY A 365 26.91 -4.95 -2.50
C GLY A 365 28.43 -5.09 -2.58
N GLY A 366 29.04 -4.85 -3.74
CA GLY A 366 30.50 -4.77 -3.88
C GLY A 366 31.06 -3.60 -3.06
N ASP A 367 32.25 -3.79 -2.47
CA ASP A 367 33.00 -2.88 -1.60
C ASP A 367 33.20 -1.41 -2.08
N GLY A 368 32.61 -1.00 -3.22
CA GLY A 368 32.69 0.36 -3.76
C GLY A 368 32.02 1.43 -2.89
N LEU A 369 30.91 1.10 -2.21
CA LEU A 369 30.26 2.03 -1.27
C LEU A 369 31.07 2.19 0.02
N SER A 370 31.67 1.13 0.56
CA SER A 370 32.51 1.21 1.78
C SER A 370 33.83 1.92 1.50
N TRP A 371 34.44 1.71 0.34
CA TRP A 371 35.68 2.38 -0.08
C TRP A 371 35.48 3.86 -0.36
N SER A 372 34.41 4.25 -1.07
CA SER A 372 34.10 5.66 -1.31
C SER A 372 33.72 6.41 -0.03
N LEU A 373 32.95 5.80 0.88
CA LEU A 373 32.67 6.36 2.21
C LEU A 373 33.94 6.50 3.07
N SER A 374 34.82 5.50 3.05
CA SER A 374 36.09 5.55 3.78
C SER A 374 37.04 6.60 3.19
N TYR A 375 37.10 6.72 1.86
CA TYR A 375 37.87 7.74 1.17
C TYR A 375 37.34 9.15 1.45
N ILE A 376 36.03 9.37 1.34
CA ILE A 376 35.40 10.68 1.61
C ILE A 376 35.56 11.04 3.09
N SER A 377 35.39 10.09 4.00
CA SER A 377 35.55 10.32 5.44
C SER A 377 37.01 10.62 5.80
N GLY A 378 37.98 9.85 5.25
CA GLY A 378 39.41 10.15 5.40
C GLY A 378 39.80 11.50 4.81
N LEU A 379 39.22 11.87 3.66
CA LEU A 379 39.44 13.16 3.02
C LEU A 379 38.87 14.33 3.85
N LEU A 380 37.67 14.18 4.42
CA LEU A 380 37.04 15.21 5.25
C LEU A 380 37.77 15.41 6.59
N ILE A 381 38.23 14.32 7.20
CA ILE A 381 39.12 14.32 8.36
C ILE A 381 40.38 15.13 8.03
N LEU A 382 41.10 14.73 6.97
CA LEU A 382 42.32 15.40 6.54
C LEU A 382 42.12 16.88 6.17
N LEU A 383 41.00 17.22 5.52
CA LEU A 383 40.65 18.60 5.19
C LEU A 383 40.42 19.44 6.45
N ARG A 384 39.70 18.89 7.43
CA ARG A 384 39.42 19.55 8.71
C ARG A 384 40.70 19.77 9.51
N GLU A 385 41.50 18.73 9.72
CA GLU A 385 42.75 18.86 10.49
C GLU A 385 43.78 19.72 9.75
N GLY A 386 43.84 19.62 8.42
CA GLY A 386 44.70 20.46 7.59
C GLY A 386 44.34 21.94 7.72
N LEU A 387 43.04 22.27 7.72
CA LEU A 387 42.57 23.64 7.90
C LEU A 387 42.86 24.15 9.32
N GLU A 388 42.59 23.35 10.35
CA GLU A 388 42.89 23.70 11.75
C GLU A 388 44.39 23.97 11.95
N ALA A 389 45.27 23.15 11.38
CA ALA A 389 46.71 23.34 11.44
C ALA A 389 47.19 24.64 10.76
N ILE A 390 46.63 24.97 9.58
CA ILE A 390 46.95 26.21 8.86
C ILE A 390 46.52 27.44 9.69
N LEU A 391 45.36 27.38 10.32
CA LEU A 391 44.85 28.49 11.16
C LEU A 391 45.72 28.70 12.40
N VAL A 392 46.17 27.63 13.07
CA VAL A 392 47.10 27.72 14.20
C VAL A 392 48.43 28.32 13.76
N LEU A 393 49.00 27.86 12.65
CA LEU A 393 50.24 28.42 12.10
C LEU A 393 50.08 29.90 11.73
N ALA A 394 48.97 30.28 11.11
CA ALA A 394 48.66 31.67 10.78
C ALA A 394 48.57 32.54 12.05
N ALA A 395 47.90 32.07 13.09
CA ALA A 395 47.79 32.78 14.37
C ALA A 395 49.15 32.97 15.06
N ILE A 396 49.97 31.92 15.11
CA ILE A 396 51.33 31.98 15.68
C ILE A 396 52.20 32.95 14.88
N LEU A 397 52.18 32.87 13.55
CA LEU A 397 52.96 33.75 12.68
C LEU A 397 52.51 35.21 12.79
N ALA A 398 51.19 35.46 12.89
CA ALA A 398 50.64 36.79 13.08
C ALA A 398 51.08 37.38 14.44
N PHE A 399 51.01 36.59 15.51
CA PHE A 399 51.46 36.99 16.84
C PHE A 399 52.96 37.32 16.85
N LEU A 400 53.82 36.43 16.34
CA LEU A 400 55.27 36.61 16.33
C LEU A 400 55.71 37.84 15.50
N ARG A 401 55.02 38.12 14.39
CA ARG A 401 55.25 39.32 13.57
C ARG A 401 54.84 40.59 14.32
N ASN A 402 53.70 40.57 15.01
CA ASN A 402 53.21 41.72 15.76
C ASN A 402 54.08 42.03 16.98
N THR A 403 54.72 41.03 17.59
CA THR A 403 55.63 41.21 18.74
C THR A 403 57.10 41.47 18.35
N GLY A 404 57.42 41.64 17.06
CA GLY A 404 58.78 41.95 16.60
C GLY A 404 59.79 40.80 16.67
N GLN A 405 59.35 39.56 16.93
CA GLN A 405 60.23 38.40 17.12
C GLN A 405 60.59 37.70 15.80
N GLN A 406 61.32 38.40 14.93
CA GLN A 406 61.64 37.91 13.58
C GLN A 406 62.50 36.62 13.56
N SER A 407 63.30 36.38 14.61
CA SER A 407 64.08 35.13 14.73
C SER A 407 63.19 33.90 14.91
N ALA A 408 62.10 34.02 15.69
CA ALA A 408 61.17 32.93 15.95
C ALA A 408 60.31 32.57 14.71
N VAL A 409 59.99 33.56 13.87
CA VAL A 409 59.27 33.34 12.59
C VAL A 409 60.05 32.40 11.68
N ARG A 410 61.39 32.53 11.62
CA ARG A 410 62.24 31.62 10.84
C ARG A 410 62.17 30.19 11.38
N SER A 411 62.20 30.02 12.69
CA SER A 411 62.08 28.71 13.33
C SER A 411 60.74 28.02 13.05
N VAL A 412 59.63 28.76 13.08
CA VAL A 412 58.31 28.23 12.71
C VAL A 412 58.28 27.81 11.24
N ASN A 413 58.88 28.61 10.35
CA ASN A 413 58.94 28.27 8.93
C ASN A 413 59.77 27.01 8.63
N VAL A 414 60.88 26.85 9.33
CA VAL A 414 61.68 25.62 9.26
C VAL A 414 60.88 24.44 9.83
N GLY A 415 60.14 24.65 10.92
CA GLY A 415 59.33 23.62 11.57
C GLY A 415 58.26 23.02 10.65
N TRP A 416 57.40 23.84 10.03
CA TRP A 416 56.38 23.30 9.14
C TRP A 416 56.98 22.73 7.84
N GLY A 417 58.09 23.30 7.34
CA GLY A 417 58.82 22.74 6.19
C GLY A 417 59.40 21.35 6.47
N LEU A 418 59.99 21.14 7.66
CA LEU A 418 60.46 19.83 8.10
C LEU A 418 59.30 18.84 8.32
N ALA A 419 58.16 19.30 8.83
CA ALA A 419 56.96 18.46 8.98
C ALA A 419 56.44 17.95 7.63
N LEU A 420 56.42 18.78 6.59
CA LEU A 420 56.06 18.35 5.23
C LEU A 420 57.06 17.34 4.67
N LEU A 421 58.37 17.58 4.85
CA LEU A 421 59.41 16.64 4.42
C LEU A 421 59.32 15.30 5.15
N ALA A 422 59.05 15.31 6.46
CA ALA A 422 58.82 14.09 7.24
C ALA A 422 57.54 13.35 6.81
N GLY A 423 56.47 14.08 6.48
CA GLY A 423 55.24 13.51 5.91
C GLY A 423 55.50 12.82 4.56
N LEU A 424 56.22 13.47 3.65
CA LEU A 424 56.62 12.87 2.37
C LEU A 424 57.56 11.67 2.54
N GLY A 425 58.48 11.74 3.50
CA GLY A 425 59.44 10.67 3.81
C GLY A 425 58.80 9.43 4.46
N THR A 426 57.73 9.61 5.23
CA THR A 426 56.96 8.50 5.83
C THR A 426 55.96 7.88 4.86
N TRP A 427 55.50 8.64 3.87
CA TRP A 427 54.73 8.13 2.75
C TRP A 427 55.58 7.12 1.95
N ALA A 428 56.77 7.51 1.48
CA ALA A 428 57.57 6.75 0.50
C ALA A 428 57.75 5.23 0.74
N PRO A 429 58.00 4.70 1.96
CA PRO A 429 58.21 3.27 2.20
C PRO A 429 56.95 2.40 2.10
N GLY A 430 55.74 2.99 2.14
CA GLY A 430 54.47 2.24 2.16
C GLY A 430 54.03 1.61 0.82
N HIS A 431 54.66 2.01 -0.30
CA HIS A 431 54.23 1.64 -1.66
C HIS A 431 55.21 0.70 -2.39
N TRP A 432 56.35 0.40 -1.78
CA TRP A 432 57.35 -0.48 -2.37
C TRP A 432 57.15 -1.91 -1.87
N ARG A 433 56.18 -2.62 -2.44
CA ARG A 433 56.21 -4.09 -2.51
C ARG A 433 56.68 -4.47 -3.92
N PRO A 434 57.81 -5.19 -4.09
CA PRO A 434 58.14 -5.76 -5.39
C PRO A 434 57.11 -6.84 -5.74
N MET A 435 56.81 -6.92 -7.05
CA MET A 435 55.86 -7.85 -7.67
C MET A 435 56.06 -9.31 -7.29
#